data_AF-A0A8K0PGL6-F1
#
_entry.id   AF-A0A8K0PGL6-F1
#
_cell.length_a   1.000
_cell.length_b   1.000
_cell.length_c   1.000
_cell.angle_alpha   90.00
_cell.angle_beta   90.00
_cell.angle_gamma   90.00
#
_symmetry.space_group_name_H-M   'P 1'
#
loop_
_entity.id
_entity.type
_entity.pdbx_description
1 polymer ?
#
loop_
_entity_poly.entity_id
_entity_poly.type
_entity_poly.pdbx_seq_one_letter_code
_entity_poly.pdbx_strand_id
1 'polypeptide(L)'
;MPFEPTSMHQTGFQINDVVEDHHDRIQHRRPFTGDFKDFLGSIEVIYTDDSDQPFGTIKEITGQSADLNEGMGGACVWLEGRYATSPSEMVHEIAIDIRNKTQDRNDSLSKGAEGSPRFLDLKRDVNKNEFIRTYGLLKTSREHKYPPSGWSGISNDINTGRGGDYLYIVWRSKECKSSGRS
;
A
#
# COMPACT_ATOMS: atom_id res chain seq x y z
N MET A 1 14.41 -70.33 -55.25
CA MET A 1 14.68 -69.71 -53.93
C MET A 1 13.36 -69.25 -53.36
N PRO A 2 12.84 -69.84 -52.27
CA PRO A 2 11.57 -69.44 -51.67
C PRO A 2 11.80 -68.50 -50.49
N PHE A 3 11.09 -67.38 -50.47
CA PHE A 3 11.04 -66.45 -49.33
C PHE A 3 9.85 -66.84 -48.43
N GLU A 4 10.11 -66.92 -47.13
CA GLU A 4 9.12 -67.17 -46.09
C GLU A 4 8.15 -65.99 -45.88
N PRO A 5 6.91 -66.23 -45.40
CA PRO A 5 6.02 -65.17 -44.96
C PRO A 5 6.26 -64.79 -43.50
N THR A 6 6.56 -63.51 -43.25
CA THR A 6 6.71 -62.93 -41.91
C THR A 6 5.37 -62.77 -41.20
N SER A 7 5.37 -63.22 -39.95
CA SER A 7 4.30 -63.18 -38.95
C SER A 7 3.83 -61.76 -38.60
N MET A 8 2.52 -61.61 -38.36
CA MET A 8 1.92 -60.46 -37.71
C MET A 8 2.23 -60.46 -36.21
N HIS A 9 2.70 -59.32 -35.69
CA HIS A 9 2.43 -58.91 -34.31
C HIS A 9 2.24 -57.39 -34.24
N GLN A 10 1.09 -57.00 -33.72
CA GLN A 10 0.68 -55.63 -33.42
C GLN A 10 0.95 -55.39 -31.93
N THR A 11 1.55 -54.25 -31.56
CA THR A 11 1.16 -53.37 -30.42
C THR A 11 2.26 -52.36 -30.10
N GLY A 12 1.87 -51.10 -29.88
CA GLY A 12 2.64 -50.13 -29.08
C GLY A 12 3.02 -48.83 -29.80
N PHE A 13 2.07 -47.89 -29.90
CA PHE A 13 2.34 -46.51 -30.31
C PHE A 13 2.78 -45.71 -29.07
N GLN A 14 4.04 -45.31 -29.00
CA GLN A 14 4.53 -44.30 -28.05
C GLN A 14 5.10 -43.12 -28.86
N ILE A 15 4.34 -42.04 -28.89
CA ILE A 15 4.73 -40.74 -29.44
C ILE A 15 5.72 -40.07 -28.50
N ASN A 16 6.97 -39.97 -28.93
CA ASN A 16 7.96 -39.08 -28.36
C ASN A 16 7.94 -37.78 -29.18
N ASP A 17 7.15 -36.80 -28.75
CA ASP A 17 7.32 -35.41 -29.14
C ASP A 17 7.47 -34.59 -27.86
N VAL A 18 8.73 -34.36 -27.47
CA VAL A 18 9.08 -33.31 -26.51
C VAL A 18 9.24 -32.03 -27.33
N VAL A 19 8.15 -31.28 -27.43
CA VAL A 19 8.19 -29.86 -27.80
C VAL A 19 8.27 -29.10 -26.48
N GLU A 20 9.41 -28.47 -26.21
CA GLU A 20 9.55 -27.54 -25.08
C GLU A 20 8.65 -26.32 -25.33
N ASP A 21 7.43 -26.36 -24.80
CA ASP A 21 6.53 -25.21 -24.82
C ASP A 21 6.86 -24.27 -23.65
N HIS A 22 7.39 -23.11 -24.01
CA HIS A 22 7.84 -22.04 -23.12
C HIS A 22 6.69 -21.16 -22.63
N HIS A 23 5.57 -21.76 -22.21
CA HIS A 23 4.41 -21.04 -21.68
C HIS A 23 3.77 -21.76 -20.49
N ASP A 24 4.35 -21.59 -19.29
CA ASP A 24 3.57 -21.36 -18.06
C ASP A 24 4.49 -21.30 -16.82
N ARG A 25 4.95 -20.09 -16.50
CA ARG A 25 5.26 -19.72 -15.11
C ARG A 25 4.13 -18.85 -14.56
N ILE A 26 2.89 -19.32 -14.68
CA ILE A 26 1.84 -18.89 -13.75
C ILE A 26 2.20 -19.55 -12.42
N GLN A 27 2.95 -18.84 -11.59
CA GLN A 27 3.11 -19.20 -10.20
C GLN A 27 1.72 -19.52 -9.64
N HIS A 28 1.55 -20.72 -9.10
CA HIS A 28 0.37 -21.13 -8.34
C HIS A 28 0.17 -20.14 -7.18
N ARG A 29 -0.51 -19.02 -7.46
CA ARG A 29 -0.94 -18.05 -6.45
C ARG A 29 -1.96 -18.79 -5.60
N ARG A 30 -1.58 -19.05 -4.35
CA ARG A 30 -2.53 -19.56 -3.35
C ARG A 30 -3.71 -18.58 -3.29
N PRO A 31 -4.96 -19.08 -3.27
CA PRO A 31 -6.10 -18.19 -3.12
C PRO A 31 -5.98 -17.44 -1.79
N PHE A 32 -6.12 -16.13 -1.85
CA PHE A 32 -6.20 -15.28 -0.68
C PHE A 32 -7.51 -15.58 0.05
N THR A 33 -7.43 -15.99 1.31
CA THR A 33 -8.60 -16.37 2.13
C THR A 33 -8.92 -15.37 3.24
N GLY A 34 -8.17 -14.26 3.32
CA GLY A 34 -8.43 -13.20 4.30
C GLY A 34 -9.58 -12.29 3.87
N ASP A 35 -10.18 -11.57 4.82
CA ASP A 35 -11.10 -10.49 4.50
C ASP A 35 -10.29 -9.24 4.16
N PHE A 36 -9.96 -9.04 2.88
CA PHE A 36 -9.17 -7.88 2.44
C PHE A 36 -9.86 -6.55 2.76
N LYS A 37 -11.18 -6.55 2.98
CA LYS A 37 -11.97 -5.35 3.29
C LYS A 37 -11.69 -4.80 4.70
N ASP A 38 -10.97 -5.55 5.54
CA ASP A 38 -10.45 -5.07 6.82
C ASP A 38 -9.22 -4.14 6.67
N PHE A 39 -8.60 -4.09 5.49
CA PHE A 39 -7.28 -3.47 5.28
C PHE A 39 -7.37 -2.21 4.42
N LEU A 40 -6.47 -1.26 4.69
CA LEU A 40 -6.34 -0.02 3.93
C LEU A 40 -6.01 -0.33 2.46
N GLY A 41 -6.80 0.21 1.55
CA GLY A 41 -6.61 0.11 0.10
C GLY A 41 -6.05 1.40 -0.50
N SER A 42 -6.58 2.55 -0.10
CA SER A 42 -6.12 3.87 -0.57
C SER A 42 -6.35 4.94 0.50
N ILE A 43 -5.75 6.11 0.29
CA ILE A 43 -6.01 7.32 1.05
C ILE A 43 -6.29 8.44 0.04
N GLU A 44 -7.42 9.11 0.21
CA GLU A 44 -7.83 10.28 -0.56
C GLU A 44 -7.39 11.56 0.16
N VAL A 45 -7.00 12.58 -0.61
CA VAL A 45 -6.64 13.90 -0.09
C VAL A 45 -7.83 14.84 -0.29
N ILE A 46 -8.26 15.49 0.78
CA ILE A 46 -9.41 16.40 0.79
C ILE A 46 -8.91 17.80 1.14
N TYR A 47 -9.39 18.79 0.39
CA TYR A 47 -9.09 20.20 0.60
C TYR A 47 -10.34 20.94 1.06
N THR A 48 -10.20 21.80 2.06
CA THR A 48 -11.23 22.73 2.52
C THR A 48 -10.66 24.14 2.67
N ASP A 49 -11.53 25.13 2.58
CA ASP A 49 -11.18 26.54 2.81
C ASP A 49 -11.27 26.93 4.29
N ASP A 50 -12.02 26.16 5.08
CA ASP A 50 -12.14 26.30 6.53
C ASP A 50 -11.39 25.18 7.28
N SER A 51 -11.23 25.40 8.59
CA SER A 51 -10.55 24.47 9.50
C SER A 51 -11.46 23.36 10.03
N ASP A 52 -12.70 23.24 9.54
CA ASP A 52 -13.64 22.25 10.04
C ASP A 52 -13.32 20.89 9.45
N GLN A 53 -12.80 20.00 10.28
CA GLN A 53 -12.38 18.67 9.84
C GLN A 53 -13.57 17.89 9.23
N PRO A 54 -13.49 17.47 7.96
CA PRO A 54 -14.54 16.68 7.33
C PRO A 54 -14.76 15.33 8.04
N PHE A 55 -16.02 14.88 8.09
CA PHE A 55 -16.36 13.57 8.62
C PHE A 55 -15.64 12.45 7.84
N GLY A 56 -15.26 11.37 8.54
CA GLY A 56 -14.58 10.22 7.93
C GLY A 56 -13.07 10.39 7.74
N THR A 57 -12.52 11.59 7.88
CA THR A 57 -11.08 11.82 7.74
C THR A 57 -10.27 11.30 8.94
N ILE A 58 -8.99 11.01 8.68
CA ILE A 58 -8.00 10.52 9.65
C ILE A 58 -7.93 11.47 10.85
N LYS A 59 -7.87 10.89 12.05
CA LYS A 59 -7.72 11.63 13.31
C LYS A 59 -6.27 11.72 13.73
N GLU A 60 -5.92 12.81 14.38
CA GLU A 60 -4.67 12.92 15.14
C GLU A 60 -4.86 12.20 16.49
N ILE A 61 -3.85 11.44 16.92
CA ILE A 61 -4.01 10.44 17.99
C ILE A 61 -3.77 10.97 19.41
N THR A 62 -3.34 12.22 19.54
CA THR A 62 -3.08 12.92 20.81
C THR A 62 -4.08 14.04 21.09
N GLY A 63 -5.03 14.30 20.18
CA GLY A 63 -6.06 15.33 20.30
C GLY A 63 -5.68 16.69 19.71
N GLN A 64 -4.58 16.76 18.96
CA GLN A 64 -4.20 17.95 18.19
C GLN A 64 -4.98 18.01 16.86
N SER A 65 -4.78 19.07 16.07
CA SER A 65 -5.42 19.16 14.76
C SER A 65 -4.90 18.11 13.79
N ALA A 66 -5.83 17.56 13.01
CA ALA A 66 -5.55 16.65 11.90
C ALA A 66 -5.31 17.37 10.56
N ASP A 67 -5.34 18.70 10.54
CA ASP A 67 -4.98 19.48 9.34
C ASP A 67 -3.46 19.37 9.10
N LEU A 68 -3.10 18.80 7.94
CA LEU A 68 -1.70 18.63 7.53
C LEU A 68 -1.00 19.98 7.27
N ASN A 69 -1.77 21.05 7.08
CA ASN A 69 -1.28 22.40 6.83
C ASN A 69 -1.49 23.35 8.02
N GLU A 70 -1.87 22.85 9.20
CA GLU A 70 -2.09 23.71 10.37
C GLU A 70 -0.86 24.60 10.64
N GLY A 71 -1.09 25.92 10.67
CA GLY A 71 -0.04 26.92 10.92
C GLY A 71 0.88 27.22 9.73
N MET A 72 0.66 26.60 8.57
CA MET A 72 1.52 26.74 7.38
C MET A 72 0.92 27.66 6.29
N GLY A 73 -0.32 28.10 6.48
CA GLY A 73 -1.10 28.80 5.45
C GLY A 73 -1.56 27.87 4.31
N GLY A 74 -2.27 28.42 3.34
CA GLY A 74 -2.86 27.65 2.23
C GLY A 74 -4.21 27.04 2.58
N ALA A 75 -4.58 25.98 1.85
CA ALA A 75 -5.80 25.23 2.13
C ALA A 75 -5.59 24.31 3.34
N CYS A 76 -6.67 24.04 4.09
CA CYS A 76 -6.68 22.93 5.04
C CYS A 76 -6.65 21.62 4.27
N VAL A 77 -5.82 20.68 4.72
CA VAL A 77 -5.55 19.41 4.03
C VAL A 77 -5.86 18.26 4.97
N TRP A 78 -6.76 17.39 4.52
CA TRP A 78 -7.22 16.22 5.27
C TRP A 78 -6.99 14.95 4.48
N LEU A 79 -6.92 13.83 5.19
CA LEU A 79 -6.77 12.51 4.60
C LEU A 79 -8.00 11.66 4.92
N GLU A 80 -8.53 10.91 3.96
CA GLU A 80 -9.59 9.93 4.19
C GLU A 80 -9.15 8.56 3.70
N GLY A 81 -9.09 7.57 4.58
CA GLY A 81 -8.71 6.21 4.19
C GLY A 81 -9.90 5.43 3.62
N ARG A 82 -9.64 4.63 2.59
CA ARG A 82 -10.60 3.70 1.99
C ARG A 82 -10.10 2.27 2.15
N TYR A 83 -10.99 1.37 2.54
CA TYR A 83 -10.67 -0.06 2.64
C TYR A 83 -10.52 -0.71 1.27
N ALA A 84 -9.66 -1.73 1.18
CA ALA A 84 -9.35 -2.43 -0.04
C ALA A 84 -10.58 -3.19 -0.59
N THR A 85 -10.68 -3.22 -1.91
CA THR A 85 -11.70 -3.98 -2.66
C THR A 85 -11.13 -5.23 -3.32
N SER A 86 -9.80 -5.39 -3.30
CA SER A 86 -9.09 -6.57 -3.74
C SER A 86 -7.78 -6.78 -2.94
N PRO A 87 -7.23 -8.00 -2.89
CA PRO A 87 -5.97 -8.25 -2.19
C PRO A 87 -4.78 -7.44 -2.71
N SER A 88 -4.77 -7.11 -4.01
CA SER A 88 -3.70 -6.30 -4.63
C SER A 88 -3.70 -4.84 -4.20
N GLU A 89 -4.79 -4.34 -3.62
CA GLU A 89 -4.89 -2.96 -3.14
C GLU A 89 -4.35 -2.79 -1.72
N MET A 90 -4.19 -3.88 -0.96
CA MET A 90 -3.82 -3.80 0.45
C MET A 90 -2.45 -3.15 0.64
N VAL A 91 -2.45 -2.07 1.42
CA VAL A 91 -1.26 -1.29 1.74
C VAL A 91 -0.55 -1.91 2.93
N HIS A 92 0.77 -2.07 2.83
CA HIS A 92 1.59 -2.56 3.95
C HIS A 92 2.52 -1.48 4.54
N GLU A 93 2.73 -0.36 3.84
CA GLU A 93 3.57 0.74 4.29
C GLU A 93 3.11 2.06 3.65
N ILE A 94 3.20 3.15 4.40
CA ILE A 94 2.90 4.51 3.94
C ILE A 94 4.18 5.34 4.04
N ALA A 95 4.64 5.89 2.91
CA ALA A 95 5.75 6.82 2.85
C ALA A 95 5.31 8.18 2.29
N ILE A 96 6.12 9.22 2.53
CA ILE A 96 5.90 10.57 2.01
C ILE A 96 7.00 10.90 1.01
N ASP A 97 6.60 11.13 -0.23
CA ASP A 97 7.49 11.52 -1.32
C ASP A 97 7.51 13.05 -1.45
N ILE A 98 8.67 13.67 -1.17
CA ILE A 98 8.89 15.11 -1.25
C ILE A 98 9.70 15.40 -2.52
N ARG A 99 9.15 16.25 -3.40
CA ARG A 99 9.73 16.47 -4.74
C ARG A 99 10.05 17.94 -5.00
N ASN A 100 11.10 18.20 -5.78
CA ASN A 100 11.60 19.56 -5.98
C ASN A 100 10.78 20.44 -6.95
N LYS A 101 10.01 19.89 -7.92
CA LYS A 101 9.12 20.66 -8.81
C LYS A 101 7.93 19.83 -9.35
N THR A 102 6.90 20.57 -9.76
CA THR A 102 5.55 20.20 -10.20
C THR A 102 5.49 19.03 -11.18
N GLN A 103 5.23 17.83 -10.66
CA GLN A 103 4.29 16.97 -11.36
C GLN A 103 2.90 17.56 -11.11
N ASP A 104 2.06 17.63 -12.14
CA ASP A 104 0.66 18.07 -12.07
C ASP A 104 -0.21 17.04 -11.33
N ARG A 105 0.18 16.75 -10.09
CA ARG A 105 -0.55 15.91 -9.17
C ARG A 105 -1.46 16.82 -8.35
N ASN A 106 -2.76 16.57 -8.47
CA ASN A 106 -3.79 17.32 -7.79
C ASN A 106 -3.96 16.94 -6.31
N ASP A 107 -3.15 16.02 -5.80
CA ASP A 107 -3.21 15.44 -4.44
C ASP A 107 -2.00 15.83 -3.56
N SER A 108 -1.44 17.02 -3.76
CA SER A 108 -0.38 17.55 -2.90
C SER A 108 -0.85 17.72 -1.46
N LEU A 109 -0.11 17.17 -0.51
CA LEU A 109 -0.39 17.31 0.92
C LEU A 109 -0.02 18.69 1.49
N SER A 110 0.60 19.55 0.68
CA SER A 110 0.98 20.93 1.04
C SER A 110 0.30 21.97 0.14
N LYS A 111 -0.96 21.71 -0.25
CA LYS A 111 -1.70 22.56 -1.19
C LYS A 111 -1.82 24.00 -0.67
N GLY A 112 -1.28 24.94 -1.45
CA GLY A 112 -1.34 26.37 -1.14
C GLY A 112 -0.37 26.83 -0.05
N ALA A 113 0.41 25.93 0.55
CA ALA A 113 1.43 26.26 1.52
C ALA A 113 2.81 26.36 0.86
N GLU A 114 3.74 27.05 1.52
CA GLU A 114 5.11 27.18 1.05
C GLU A 114 5.92 25.87 1.19
N GLY A 115 6.94 25.72 0.34
CA GLY A 115 7.86 24.58 0.32
C GLY A 115 7.56 23.56 -0.79
N SER A 116 8.41 22.52 -0.86
CA SER A 116 8.30 21.46 -1.87
C SER A 116 6.97 20.70 -1.79
N PRO A 117 6.30 20.37 -2.90
CA PRO A 117 5.12 19.51 -2.87
C PRO A 117 5.47 18.13 -2.30
N ARG A 118 4.52 17.55 -1.57
CA ARG A 118 4.67 16.24 -0.93
C ARG A 118 3.43 15.38 -1.17
N PHE A 119 3.65 14.09 -1.39
CA PHE A 119 2.62 13.16 -1.83
C PHE A 119 2.68 11.87 -1.03
N LEU A 120 1.54 11.19 -0.93
CA LEU A 120 1.49 9.83 -0.39
C LEU A 120 2.12 8.85 -1.40
N ASP A 121 2.98 7.99 -0.88
CA ASP A 121 3.46 6.78 -1.53
C ASP A 121 2.97 5.55 -0.74
N LEU A 122 1.94 4.89 -1.27
CA LEU A 122 1.30 3.74 -0.65
C LEU A 122 1.90 2.46 -1.22
N LYS A 123 2.71 1.77 -0.42
CA LYS A 123 3.41 0.56 -0.88
C LYS A 123 2.52 -0.67 -0.72
N ARG A 124 2.50 -1.47 -1.78
CA ARG A 124 1.67 -2.66 -1.91
C ARG A 124 2.54 -3.81 -2.40
N ASP A 125 2.44 -4.93 -1.71
CA ASP A 125 3.13 -6.17 -2.04
C ASP A 125 2.29 -7.32 -1.51
N VAL A 126 1.64 -8.05 -2.42
CA VAL A 126 0.77 -9.17 -2.09
C VAL A 126 1.51 -10.35 -1.44
N ASN A 127 2.84 -10.35 -1.48
CA ASN A 127 3.65 -11.38 -0.83
C ASN A 127 3.92 -11.07 0.65
N LYS A 128 3.54 -9.88 1.14
CA LYS A 128 3.58 -9.56 2.56
C LYS A 128 2.50 -10.32 3.32
N ASN A 129 2.78 -10.57 4.59
CA ASN A 129 1.87 -11.25 5.52
C ASN A 129 1.19 -10.27 6.48
N GLU A 130 1.56 -8.99 6.47
CA GLU A 130 0.99 -7.96 7.34
C GLU A 130 0.58 -6.74 6.51
N PHE A 131 -0.62 -6.24 6.76
CA PHE A 131 -1.18 -5.10 6.06
C PHE A 131 -1.83 -4.12 7.03
N ILE A 132 -1.94 -2.86 6.62
CA ILE A 132 -2.42 -1.76 7.45
C ILE A 132 -3.92 -1.90 7.68
N ARG A 133 -4.34 -1.85 8.94
CA ARG A 133 -5.75 -1.90 9.35
C ARG A 133 -6.24 -0.62 10.01
N THR A 134 -5.37 0.00 10.80
CA THR A 134 -5.68 1.22 11.56
C THR A 134 -4.56 2.22 11.34
N TYR A 135 -4.90 3.49 11.22
CA TYR A 135 -3.99 4.58 10.92
C TYR A 135 -4.43 5.85 11.65
N GLY A 136 -3.49 6.75 11.86
CA GLY A 136 -3.69 8.03 12.54
C GLY A 136 -2.58 9.00 12.21
N LEU A 137 -2.78 10.28 12.56
CA LEU A 137 -1.72 11.28 12.52
C LEU A 137 -1.08 11.41 13.90
N LEU A 138 0.23 11.62 13.93
CA LEU A 138 0.98 11.95 15.13
C LEU A 138 1.66 13.29 14.92
N LYS A 139 1.24 14.31 15.68
CA LYS A 139 1.92 15.61 15.75
C LYS A 139 2.77 15.69 17.01
N THR A 140 3.99 16.17 16.90
CA THR A 140 4.93 16.18 18.03
C THR A 140 6.02 17.24 17.86
N SER A 141 6.46 17.80 18.98
CA SER A 141 7.55 18.79 19.02
C SER A 141 8.95 18.18 18.89
N ARG A 142 9.05 16.85 18.86
CA ARG A 142 10.32 16.12 18.72
C ARG A 142 10.24 15.12 17.59
N GLU A 143 11.36 14.93 16.89
CA GLU A 143 11.46 13.93 15.83
C GLU A 143 11.21 12.51 16.37
N HIS A 144 10.42 11.72 15.63
CA HIS A 144 10.25 10.30 15.84
C HIS A 144 10.91 9.50 14.72
N LYS A 145 11.87 8.64 15.09
CA LYS A 145 12.51 7.68 14.17
C LYS A 145 11.86 6.30 14.17
N TYR A 146 11.04 6.03 15.18
CA TYR A 146 10.37 4.75 15.39
C TYR A 146 8.89 4.99 15.72
N PRO A 147 8.01 4.03 15.41
CA PRO A 147 6.60 4.13 15.77
C PRO A 147 6.40 4.33 17.27
N PRO A 148 5.41 5.11 17.71
CA PRO A 148 5.05 5.20 19.12
C PRO A 148 4.55 3.85 19.65
N SER A 149 4.56 3.68 20.98
CA SER A 149 4.13 2.43 21.62
C SER A 149 2.74 1.99 21.15
N GLY A 150 2.62 0.70 20.80
CA GLY A 150 1.38 0.11 20.29
C GLY A 150 1.07 0.41 18.82
N TRP A 151 1.98 1.02 18.07
CA TRP A 151 1.89 1.20 16.61
C TRP A 151 2.96 0.36 15.90
N SER A 152 2.63 -0.14 14.71
CA SER A 152 3.48 -1.05 13.93
C SER A 152 4.40 -0.30 12.97
N GLY A 153 4.02 0.90 12.54
CA GLY A 153 4.77 1.69 11.57
C GLY A 153 4.52 3.19 11.68
N ILE A 154 5.41 3.95 11.05
CA ILE A 154 5.42 5.42 11.00
C ILE A 154 6.02 5.85 9.66
N SER A 155 5.47 6.91 9.07
CA SER A 155 6.02 7.51 7.84
C SER A 155 7.28 8.32 8.15
N ASN A 156 7.96 8.82 7.12
CA ASN A 156 8.83 9.98 7.31
C ASN A 156 8.01 11.24 7.64
N ASP A 157 8.68 12.27 8.15
CA ASP A 157 8.05 13.51 8.58
C ASP A 157 7.47 14.29 7.38
N ILE A 158 6.16 14.53 7.43
CA ILE A 158 5.41 15.30 6.45
C ILE A 158 5.86 16.76 6.45
N ASN A 159 6.27 17.31 7.60
CA ASN A 159 6.69 18.71 7.73
C ASN A 159 8.17 18.95 7.44
N THR A 160 8.89 17.94 6.93
CA THR A 160 10.30 18.09 6.60
C THR A 160 10.52 19.29 5.67
N GLY A 161 11.43 20.16 6.08
CA GLY A 161 11.79 21.39 5.36
C GLY A 161 10.77 22.53 5.41
N ARG A 162 9.69 22.43 6.22
CA ARG A 162 8.68 23.50 6.41
C ARG A 162 8.79 24.22 7.75
N GLY A 163 9.58 23.68 8.69
CA GLY A 163 9.65 24.17 10.07
C GLY A 163 8.41 23.76 10.88
N GLY A 164 8.34 24.22 12.13
CA GLY A 164 7.25 23.86 13.06
C GLY A 164 7.39 22.47 13.68
N ASP A 165 6.27 21.94 14.17
CA ASP A 165 6.19 20.58 14.74
C ASP A 165 6.32 19.51 13.65
N TYR A 166 6.81 18.35 14.06
CA TYR A 166 6.86 17.16 13.20
C TYR A 166 5.48 16.55 13.05
N LEU A 167 5.19 16.02 11.87
CA LEU A 167 3.91 15.39 11.56
C LEU A 167 4.12 14.07 10.83
N TYR A 168 3.53 13.00 11.35
CA TYR A 168 3.68 11.66 10.79
C TYR A 168 2.32 10.98 10.57
N ILE A 169 2.26 10.05 9.62
CA ILE A 169 1.21 9.03 9.59
C ILE A 169 1.75 7.82 10.35
N VAL A 170 1.00 7.33 11.33
CA VAL A 170 1.29 6.09 12.07
C VAL A 170 0.24 5.04 11.74
N TRP A 171 0.63 3.77 11.77
CA TRP A 171 -0.31 2.67 11.50
C TRP A 171 -0.09 1.43 12.36
N ARG A 172 -1.17 0.65 12.52
CA ARG A 172 -1.17 -0.70 13.06
C ARG A 172 -1.43 -1.67 11.93
N SER A 173 -0.57 -2.68 11.85
CA SER A 173 -0.71 -3.78 10.91
C SER A 173 -1.42 -4.95 11.57
N LYS A 174 -2.04 -5.78 10.74
CA LYS A 174 -2.61 -7.07 11.16
C LYS A 174 -2.11 -8.12 10.19
N GLU A 175 -1.75 -9.28 10.73
CA GLU A 175 -1.42 -10.43 9.90
C GLU A 175 -2.63 -10.81 9.03
N CYS A 176 -2.38 -10.91 7.74
CA CYS A 176 -3.30 -11.55 6.82
C CYS A 176 -2.71 -12.91 6.43
N LYS A 177 -3.21 -13.97 7.07
CA LYS A 177 -2.77 -15.33 6.80
C LYS A 177 -3.17 -15.72 5.38
N SER A 178 -2.20 -15.94 4.51
CA SER A 178 -2.41 -16.80 3.35
C SER A 178 -2.55 -18.23 3.86
N SER A 179 -3.50 -19.00 3.35
CA SER A 179 -3.70 -20.38 3.80
C SER A 179 -2.41 -21.20 3.59
N GLY A 180 -1.70 -21.49 4.67
CA GLY A 180 -0.52 -22.34 4.73
C GLY A 180 -0.53 -23.10 6.06
N ARG A 181 -0.66 -24.42 5.97
CA ARG A 181 -0.81 -25.39 7.08
C ARG A 181 0.20 -25.16 8.22
N SER A 182 -0.30 -25.29 9.45
CA SER A 182 0.45 -25.69 10.65
C SER A 182 1.12 -27.05 10.45
#